data_AF-A0A9C9EQK9-F1
#
_entry.id   AF-A0A9C9EQK9-F1
#
_cell.length_a   1.000
_cell.length_b   1.000
_cell.length_c   1.000
_cell.angle_alpha   90.00
_cell.angle_beta   90.00
_cell.angle_gamma   90.00
#
_symmetry.space_group_name_H-M   'P 1'
#
loop_
_entity.id
_entity.type
_entity.pdbx_description
1 polymer ?
#
loop_
_entity_poly.entity_id
_entity_poly.type
_entity_poly.pdbx_seq_one_letter_code
_entity_poly.pdbx_strand_id
1 'polypeptide(L)'
;MEGYMFNKYYFLIFITILILVTFQSVFAEFGHLTILYLNDTHEHILPDTQDGEEIGGLARVATIVKQIEDEGGNILFLHAGDHITGSVFSNVYHGKIDMMCFDYMGLDATVVGNHEFDAGFDYLINELIPSVSYPVLSANIEYENTLSNESGPFMPYCITEVGDFGMPIIIYGLTTPNTPVQTNPDNVEGLIFNDPVGVSTGLIEGWKDRYPVIIALTHLGL
;
A
#
# COMPACT_ATOMS: atom_id res chain seq x y z
N MET A 1 -62.85 -31.43 -11.46
CA MET A 1 -61.40 -31.77 -11.51
C MET A 1 -60.57 -30.69 -12.22
N GLU A 2 -61.13 -29.84 -13.09
CA GLU A 2 -60.37 -28.83 -13.85
C GLU A 2 -59.83 -27.65 -13.00
N GLY A 3 -60.55 -27.15 -12.00
CA GLY A 3 -60.09 -26.00 -11.19
C GLY A 3 -58.86 -26.29 -10.30
N TYR A 4 -58.66 -27.56 -9.92
CA TYR A 4 -57.49 -27.98 -9.12
C TYR A 4 -56.21 -28.04 -9.97
N MET A 5 -56.35 -28.33 -11.26
CA MET A 5 -55.24 -28.34 -12.22
C MET A 5 -54.83 -26.91 -12.58
N PHE A 6 -55.81 -26.00 -12.74
CA PHE A 6 -55.55 -24.58 -13.07
C PHE A 6 -54.66 -23.90 -12.03
N ASN A 7 -54.94 -24.08 -10.72
CA ASN A 7 -54.12 -23.50 -9.64
C ASN A 7 -52.69 -24.07 -9.55
N LYS A 8 -52.47 -25.33 -9.96
CA LYS A 8 -51.12 -25.91 -10.00
C LYS A 8 -50.23 -25.24 -11.04
N TYR A 9 -50.77 -24.85 -12.19
CA TYR A 9 -49.98 -24.17 -13.24
C TYR A 9 -49.52 -22.78 -12.81
N TYR A 10 -50.39 -21.98 -12.18
CA TYR A 10 -49.99 -20.67 -11.66
C TYR A 10 -49.01 -20.77 -10.50
N PHE A 11 -49.16 -21.79 -9.64
CA PHE A 11 -48.22 -22.04 -8.56
C PHE A 11 -46.83 -22.44 -9.08
N LEU A 12 -46.76 -23.29 -10.11
CA LEU A 12 -45.51 -23.64 -10.78
C LEU A 12 -44.89 -22.44 -11.50
N ILE A 13 -45.69 -21.63 -12.21
CA ILE A 13 -45.19 -20.41 -12.86
C ILE A 13 -44.67 -19.42 -11.81
N PHE A 14 -45.36 -19.25 -10.70
CA PHE A 14 -44.93 -18.40 -9.59
C PHE A 14 -43.62 -18.89 -8.97
N ILE A 15 -43.48 -20.20 -8.72
CA ILE A 15 -42.22 -20.78 -8.22
C ILE A 15 -41.10 -20.64 -9.26
N THR A 16 -41.36 -20.85 -10.54
CA THR A 16 -40.34 -20.69 -11.59
C THR A 16 -39.91 -19.24 -11.73
N ILE A 17 -40.83 -18.27 -11.65
CA ILE A 17 -40.50 -16.84 -11.62
C ILE A 17 -39.72 -16.50 -10.35
N LEU A 18 -40.14 -17.01 -9.19
CA LEU A 18 -39.44 -16.78 -7.92
C LEU A 18 -38.02 -17.36 -7.97
N ILE A 19 -37.86 -18.58 -8.49
CA ILE A 19 -36.56 -19.22 -8.71
C ILE A 19 -35.73 -18.37 -9.67
N LEU A 20 -36.26 -17.94 -10.83
CA LEU A 20 -35.54 -17.10 -11.81
C LEU A 20 -35.16 -15.72 -11.26
N VAL A 21 -35.98 -15.13 -10.38
CA VAL A 21 -35.68 -13.85 -9.70
C VAL A 21 -34.61 -14.05 -8.63
N THR A 22 -34.60 -15.20 -7.93
CA THR A 22 -33.53 -15.56 -6.98
C THR A 22 -32.26 -16.11 -7.65
N PHE A 23 -32.35 -16.57 -8.90
CA PHE A 23 -31.25 -17.01 -9.77
C PHE A 23 -30.70 -15.89 -10.67
N GLN A 24 -31.00 -14.62 -10.35
CA GLN A 24 -29.97 -13.61 -10.54
C GLN A 24 -28.88 -13.89 -9.50
N SER A 25 -28.15 -14.98 -9.75
CA SER A 25 -26.80 -15.13 -9.26
C SER A 25 -26.14 -13.79 -9.50
N VAL A 26 -25.80 -13.12 -8.41
CA VAL A 26 -24.76 -12.11 -8.36
C VAL A 26 -23.54 -12.84 -8.91
N PHE A 27 -23.38 -12.82 -10.24
CA PHE A 27 -22.08 -12.99 -10.83
C PHE A 27 -21.35 -11.75 -10.32
N ALA A 28 -20.73 -11.90 -9.15
CA ALA A 28 -19.66 -11.02 -8.76
C ALA A 28 -18.62 -11.23 -9.84
N GLU A 29 -18.67 -10.39 -10.87
CA GLU A 29 -17.54 -10.20 -11.74
C GLU A 29 -16.43 -9.77 -10.79
N PHE A 30 -15.46 -10.66 -10.56
CA PHE A 30 -14.33 -10.33 -9.71
C PHE A 30 -13.68 -9.10 -10.33
N GLY A 31 -13.78 -7.96 -9.65
CA GLY A 31 -13.19 -6.72 -10.13
C GLY A 31 -11.71 -6.95 -10.42
N HIS A 32 -11.21 -6.39 -11.51
CA HIS A 32 -9.77 -6.43 -11.80
C HIS A 32 -9.08 -5.38 -10.94
N LEU A 33 -8.11 -5.80 -10.11
CA LEU A 33 -7.23 -4.91 -9.34
C LEU A 33 -5.88 -4.81 -10.05
N THR A 34 -5.48 -3.60 -10.41
CA THR A 34 -4.16 -3.27 -10.96
C THR A 34 -3.32 -2.65 -9.86
N ILE A 35 -2.19 -3.28 -9.53
CA ILE A 35 -1.24 -2.73 -8.55
C ILE A 35 -0.06 -2.14 -9.32
N LEU A 36 0.08 -0.82 -9.26
CA LEU A 36 1.27 -0.10 -9.68
C LEU A 36 2.20 -0.02 -8.48
N TYR A 37 3.48 -0.32 -8.68
CA TYR A 37 4.44 -0.19 -7.60
C TYR A 37 5.80 0.30 -8.08
N LEU A 38 6.48 0.97 -7.16
CA LEU A 38 7.88 1.38 -7.26
C LEU A 38 8.58 1.03 -5.94
N ASN A 39 9.91 1.07 -5.97
CA ASN A 39 10.77 0.90 -4.81
C ASN A 39 12.12 1.57 -5.10
N ASP A 40 12.85 1.94 -4.07
CA ASP A 40 14.26 2.36 -4.15
C ASP A 40 14.50 3.48 -5.17
N THR A 41 13.59 4.47 -5.22
CA THR A 41 13.77 5.59 -6.15
C THR A 41 14.96 6.47 -5.78
N HIS A 42 15.38 6.49 -4.51
CA HIS A 42 16.62 7.15 -4.08
C HIS A 42 16.81 8.57 -4.62
N GLU A 43 15.71 9.33 -4.65
CA GLU A 43 15.61 10.66 -5.21
C GLU A 43 16.03 10.87 -6.67
N HIS A 44 15.86 9.84 -7.52
CA HIS A 44 15.98 9.98 -8.97
C HIS A 44 14.74 10.67 -9.57
N ILE A 45 14.48 11.90 -9.10
CA ILE A 45 13.36 12.77 -9.53
C ILE A 45 13.51 13.14 -10.99
N LEU A 46 14.74 13.41 -11.41
CA LEU A 46 15.09 13.71 -12.79
C LEU A 46 15.48 12.43 -13.54
N PRO A 47 15.27 12.39 -14.87
CA PRO A 47 15.79 11.30 -15.69
C PRO A 47 17.31 11.19 -15.57
N ASP A 48 17.81 9.95 -15.62
CA ASP A 48 19.23 9.66 -15.77
C ASP A 48 19.53 9.21 -17.21
N THR A 49 20.80 9.22 -17.62
CA THR A 49 21.23 8.70 -18.92
C THR A 49 21.95 7.36 -18.75
N GLN A 50 21.38 6.30 -19.30
CA GLN A 50 22.00 4.98 -19.36
C GLN A 50 22.16 4.55 -20.81
N ASP A 51 23.40 4.20 -21.22
CA ASP A 51 23.74 3.79 -22.59
C ASP A 51 23.31 4.78 -23.69
N GLY A 52 23.22 6.08 -23.34
CA GLY A 52 22.82 7.14 -24.26
C GLY A 52 21.31 7.39 -24.34
N GLU A 53 20.51 6.66 -23.56
CA GLU A 53 19.06 6.79 -23.49
C GLU A 53 18.64 7.35 -22.12
N GLU A 54 17.63 8.23 -22.11
CA GLU A 54 17.06 8.73 -20.86
C GLU A 54 16.18 7.67 -20.20
N ILE A 55 16.44 7.37 -18.92
CA ILE A 55 15.69 6.42 -18.09
C ILE A 55 15.18 7.10 -16.81
N GLY A 56 14.13 6.54 -16.21
CA GLY A 56 13.61 7.02 -14.92
C GLY A 56 13.06 8.45 -14.94
N GLY A 57 13.02 9.07 -13.76
CA GLY A 57 12.46 10.40 -13.51
C GLY A 57 10.97 10.36 -13.13
N LEU A 58 10.62 11.01 -12.02
CA LEU A 58 9.26 10.98 -11.47
C LEU A 58 8.23 11.65 -12.37
N ALA A 59 8.62 12.61 -13.22
CA ALA A 59 7.70 13.18 -14.21
C ALA A 59 7.21 12.15 -15.25
N ARG A 60 8.10 11.20 -15.63
CA ARG A 60 7.76 10.11 -16.57
C ARG A 60 6.93 9.05 -15.87
N VAL A 61 7.25 8.73 -14.62
CA VAL A 61 6.40 7.89 -13.75
C VAL A 61 5.00 8.48 -13.66
N ALA A 62 4.86 9.76 -13.28
CA ALA A 62 3.58 10.44 -13.15
C ALA A 62 2.75 10.37 -14.44
N THR A 63 3.41 10.49 -15.60
CA THR A 63 2.75 10.36 -16.90
C THR A 63 2.20 8.95 -17.11
N ILE A 64 2.97 7.92 -16.79
CA ILE A 64 2.54 6.52 -16.92
C ILE A 64 1.41 6.21 -15.93
N VAL A 65 1.56 6.59 -14.66
CA VAL A 65 0.52 6.43 -13.64
C VAL A 65 -0.77 7.08 -14.12
N LYS A 66 -0.69 8.32 -14.59
CA LYS A 66 -1.87 9.05 -15.08
C LYS A 66 -2.53 8.39 -16.29
N GLN A 67 -1.74 7.86 -17.23
CA GLN A 67 -2.26 7.14 -18.39
C GLN A 67 -3.03 5.89 -17.97
N ILE A 68 -2.50 5.12 -17.01
CA ILE A 68 -3.16 3.93 -16.49
C ILE A 68 -4.44 4.30 -15.73
N GLU A 69 -4.41 5.38 -14.93
CA GLU A 69 -5.61 5.91 -14.27
C GLU A 69 -6.69 6.34 -15.28
N ASP A 70 -6.29 6.94 -16.40
CA ASP A 70 -7.21 7.39 -17.45
C ASP A 70 -7.84 6.22 -18.24
N GLU A 71 -7.21 5.04 -18.25
CA GLU A 71 -7.81 3.79 -18.74
C GLU A 71 -8.95 3.30 -17.82
N GLY A 72 -8.94 3.74 -16.56
CA GLY A 72 -9.92 3.41 -15.53
C GLY A 72 -9.70 2.03 -14.89
N GLY A 73 -10.62 1.65 -14.01
CA GLY A 73 -10.56 0.40 -13.25
C GLY A 73 -10.15 0.59 -11.80
N ASN A 74 -9.84 -0.51 -11.12
CA ASN A 74 -9.45 -0.48 -9.71
C ASN A 74 -7.93 -0.48 -9.62
N ILE A 75 -7.35 0.69 -9.35
CA ILE A 75 -5.90 0.91 -9.35
C ILE A 75 -5.43 1.20 -7.92
N LEU A 76 -4.33 0.58 -7.55
CA LEU A 76 -3.62 0.83 -6.30
C LEU A 76 -2.17 1.18 -6.61
N PHE A 77 -1.69 2.33 -6.18
CA PHE A 77 -0.33 2.80 -6.40
C PHE A 77 0.50 2.79 -5.10
N LEU A 78 1.52 1.94 -5.05
CA LEU A 78 2.32 1.68 -3.86
C LEU A 78 3.80 2.00 -4.05
N HIS A 79 4.49 2.32 -2.96
CA HIS A 79 5.95 2.46 -2.98
C HIS A 79 6.59 1.66 -1.84
N ALA A 80 7.55 0.78 -2.13
CA ALA A 80 8.13 -0.14 -1.16
C ALA A 80 9.35 0.45 -0.40
N GLY A 81 9.33 1.75 -0.11
CA GLY A 81 10.37 2.44 0.65
C GLY A 81 11.63 2.80 -0.13
N ASP A 82 12.56 3.46 0.57
CA ASP A 82 13.75 4.11 0.03
C ASP A 82 13.41 5.10 -1.09
N HIS A 83 12.50 6.01 -0.76
CA HIS A 83 12.23 7.20 -1.59
C HIS A 83 13.43 8.13 -1.59
N ILE A 84 14.06 8.24 -0.41
CA ILE A 84 15.00 9.28 -0.08
C ILE A 84 16.44 8.77 -0.17
N THR A 85 17.39 9.72 -0.15
CA THR A 85 18.83 9.51 -0.25
C THR A 85 19.28 8.97 -1.61
N GLY A 86 20.23 9.64 -2.25
CA GLY A 86 20.88 9.14 -3.48
C GLY A 86 21.22 10.24 -4.48
N SER A 87 20.73 11.46 -4.27
CA SER A 87 20.92 12.57 -5.19
C SER A 87 21.46 13.84 -4.49
N VAL A 88 21.82 14.86 -5.27
CA VAL A 88 22.16 16.19 -4.73
C VAL A 88 20.98 16.85 -4.01
N PHE A 89 19.75 16.47 -4.32
CA PHE A 89 18.55 16.97 -3.65
C PHE A 89 18.49 16.50 -2.20
N SER A 90 19.07 15.34 -1.86
CA SER A 90 19.01 14.74 -0.52
C SER A 90 19.72 15.61 0.49
N ASN A 91 20.80 16.26 0.06
CA ASN A 91 21.60 17.16 0.90
C ASN A 91 20.88 18.47 1.23
N VAL A 92 19.87 18.86 0.45
CA VAL A 92 19.21 20.17 0.56
C VAL A 92 17.78 20.05 1.09
N TYR A 93 17.05 19.04 0.63
CA TYR A 93 15.63 18.86 0.89
C TYR A 93 15.33 17.61 1.71
N HIS A 94 16.34 16.75 1.94
CA HIS A 94 16.23 15.56 2.78
C HIS A 94 15.00 14.71 2.46
N GLY A 95 14.74 14.40 1.18
CA GLY A 95 13.62 13.56 0.77
C GLY A 95 12.23 14.21 0.71
N LYS A 96 12.07 15.48 1.14
CA LYS A 96 10.76 16.14 1.19
C LYS A 96 10.14 16.30 -0.19
N ILE A 97 10.94 16.62 -1.21
CA ILE A 97 10.44 16.82 -2.58
C ILE A 97 9.89 15.50 -3.13
N ASP A 98 10.61 14.40 -2.95
CA ASP A 98 10.24 13.06 -3.42
C ASP A 98 8.90 12.61 -2.85
N MET A 99 8.76 12.68 -1.53
CA MET A 99 7.52 12.34 -0.86
C MET A 99 6.35 13.19 -1.34
N MET A 100 6.56 14.51 -1.53
CA MET A 100 5.53 15.39 -2.10
C MET A 100 5.21 15.07 -3.57
N CYS A 101 6.20 14.63 -4.36
CA CYS A 101 5.95 14.18 -5.74
C CYS A 101 5.05 12.94 -5.74
N PHE A 102 5.30 11.96 -4.87
CA PHE A 102 4.42 10.79 -4.72
C PHE A 102 3.03 11.15 -4.21
N ASP A 103 2.92 12.10 -3.28
CA ASP A 103 1.64 12.59 -2.79
C ASP A 103 0.83 13.22 -3.94
N TYR A 104 1.48 14.02 -4.78
CA TYR A 104 0.86 14.63 -5.95
C TYR A 104 0.47 13.61 -7.02
N MET A 105 1.18 12.49 -7.12
CA MET A 105 0.84 11.37 -8.01
C MET A 105 -0.28 10.47 -7.46
N GLY A 106 -0.79 10.74 -6.25
CA GLY A 106 -1.87 9.94 -5.65
C GLY A 106 -1.39 8.59 -5.10
N LEU A 107 -0.19 8.54 -4.51
CA LEU A 107 0.29 7.32 -3.86
C LEU A 107 -0.67 6.87 -2.74
N ASP A 108 -1.03 5.58 -2.70
CA ASP A 108 -1.98 5.03 -1.74
C ASP A 108 -1.34 4.63 -0.41
N ALA A 109 -0.11 4.11 -0.45
CA ALA A 109 0.66 3.78 0.74
C ALA A 109 2.14 3.62 0.41
N THR A 110 2.96 3.83 1.43
CA THR A 110 4.37 3.45 1.37
C THR A 110 4.84 2.75 2.63
N VAL A 111 6.05 2.22 2.58
CA VAL A 111 6.79 1.64 3.71
C VAL A 111 8.04 2.45 3.93
N VAL A 112 8.49 2.58 5.18
CA VAL A 112 9.84 3.08 5.45
C VAL A 112 10.86 1.97 5.15
N GLY A 113 11.80 2.26 4.28
CA GLY A 113 13.03 1.53 4.09
C GLY A 113 14.12 2.02 5.05
N ASN A 114 15.34 1.52 4.85
CA ASN A 114 16.45 1.87 5.74
C ASN A 114 16.95 3.30 5.52
N HIS A 115 16.83 3.85 4.31
CA HIS A 115 17.32 5.18 3.99
C HIS A 115 16.37 6.31 4.44
N GLU A 116 15.11 6.00 4.75
CA GLU A 116 14.17 6.98 5.36
C GLU A 116 14.67 7.58 6.69
N PHE A 117 15.61 6.92 7.35
CA PHE A 117 16.19 7.36 8.62
C PHE A 117 17.47 8.21 8.46
N ASP A 118 17.99 8.43 7.25
CA ASP A 118 19.32 9.04 7.06
C ASP A 118 19.43 10.48 7.58
N ALA A 119 18.33 11.23 7.52
CA ALA A 119 18.23 12.58 8.09
C ALA A 119 17.90 12.58 9.60
N GLY A 120 17.80 11.40 10.22
CA GLY A 120 17.44 11.18 11.61
C GLY A 120 15.95 10.88 11.80
N PHE A 121 15.64 10.01 12.77
CA PHE A 121 14.27 9.64 13.10
C PHE A 121 13.38 10.84 13.46
N ASP A 122 13.92 11.82 14.20
CA ASP A 122 13.18 13.04 14.56
C ASP A 122 12.73 13.84 13.31
N TYR A 123 13.58 13.95 12.29
CA TYR A 123 13.23 14.66 11.06
C TYR A 123 12.16 13.89 10.28
N LEU A 124 12.31 12.57 10.17
CA LEU A 124 11.33 11.71 9.50
C LEU A 124 9.92 11.90 10.07
N ILE A 125 9.78 11.92 11.40
CA ILE A 125 8.46 11.92 12.05
C ILE A 125 7.84 13.31 12.20
N ASN A 126 8.66 14.36 12.29
CA ASN A 126 8.19 15.73 12.52
C ASN A 126 8.07 16.54 11.22
N GLU A 127 8.80 16.18 10.17
CA GLU A 127 8.87 16.97 8.93
C GLU A 127 8.42 16.18 7.69
N LEU A 128 8.88 14.95 7.52
CA LEU A 128 8.60 14.16 6.30
C LEU A 128 7.21 13.53 6.30
N ILE A 129 6.91 12.67 7.28
CA ILE A 129 5.61 12.01 7.36
C ILE A 129 4.45 13.03 7.42
N PRO A 130 4.53 14.13 8.19
CA PRO A 130 3.47 15.15 8.19
C PRO A 130 3.34 15.94 6.89
N SER A 131 4.28 15.83 5.94
CA SER A 131 4.26 16.55 4.66
C SER A 131 3.45 15.86 3.56
N VAL A 132 2.96 14.64 3.81
CA VAL A 132 2.19 13.84 2.84
C VAL A 132 0.86 13.38 3.42
N SER A 133 -0.07 13.02 2.54
CA SER A 133 -1.42 12.60 2.91
C SER A 133 -1.61 11.08 2.97
N TYR A 134 -0.70 10.32 2.35
CA TYR A 134 -0.74 8.87 2.33
C TYR A 134 -0.09 8.24 3.58
N PRO A 135 -0.55 7.05 4.01
CA PRO A 135 0.03 6.35 5.14
C PRO A 135 1.45 5.85 4.85
N VAL A 136 2.33 6.07 5.83
CA VAL A 136 3.68 5.52 5.89
C VAL A 136 3.68 4.33 6.85
N LEU A 137 4.00 3.15 6.33
CA LEU A 137 3.77 1.87 7.00
C LEU A 137 5.05 1.23 7.54
N SER A 138 4.97 0.62 8.71
CA SER A 138 5.89 -0.42 9.19
C SER A 138 5.31 -1.12 10.41
N ALA A 139 5.16 -2.43 10.34
CA ALA A 139 4.57 -3.22 11.41
C ALA A 139 5.60 -3.83 12.38
N ASN A 140 6.87 -3.89 11.97
CA ASN A 140 7.92 -4.55 12.73
C ASN A 140 8.89 -3.56 13.40
N ILE A 141 8.53 -2.27 13.49
CA ILE A 141 9.28 -1.28 14.26
C ILE A 141 8.54 -0.99 15.56
N GLU A 142 9.22 -1.23 16.68
CA GLU A 142 8.78 -0.88 18.03
C GLU A 142 9.61 0.27 18.60
N TYR A 143 9.09 0.96 19.62
CA TYR A 143 9.72 2.12 20.26
C TYR A 143 10.01 1.81 21.73
N GLU A 144 11.26 1.99 22.18
CA GLU A 144 11.71 1.59 23.52
C GLU A 144 11.00 2.33 24.67
N ASN A 145 10.50 3.56 24.45
CA ASN A 145 10.02 4.46 25.50
C ASN A 145 8.52 4.81 25.48
N THR A 146 7.68 4.16 24.68
CA THR A 146 6.23 4.39 24.74
C THR A 146 5.59 3.61 25.89
N LEU A 147 5.53 4.27 27.05
CA LEU A 147 4.49 4.01 28.04
C LEU A 147 3.12 4.27 27.37
N SER A 148 2.32 3.21 27.24
CA SER A 148 0.91 3.19 26.82
C SER A 148 0.59 3.60 25.37
N ASN A 149 0.17 2.60 24.58
CA ASN A 149 -0.91 2.65 23.57
C ASN A 149 -0.90 3.72 22.45
N GLU A 150 0.13 4.52 22.29
CA GLU A 150 0.28 5.36 21.11
C GLU A 150 0.99 4.52 20.05
N SER A 151 0.23 4.10 19.02
CA SER A 151 0.79 3.65 17.75
C SER A 151 1.74 4.75 17.30
N GLY A 152 3.04 4.46 17.22
CA GLY A 152 4.01 5.47 16.82
C GLY A 152 3.75 6.01 15.40
N PRO A 153 4.64 6.86 14.88
CA PRO A 153 4.42 7.55 13.60
C PRO A 153 4.23 6.61 12.39
N PHE A 154 4.66 5.35 12.49
CA PHE A 154 4.41 4.33 11.47
C PHE A 154 3.11 3.59 11.77
N MET A 155 2.20 3.56 10.80
CA MET A 155 1.05 2.66 10.91
C MET A 155 1.50 1.23 10.60
N PRO A 156 1.10 0.21 11.37
CA PRO A 156 1.46 -1.17 11.03
C PRO A 156 0.82 -1.61 9.71
N TYR A 157 -0.38 -1.11 9.44
CA TYR A 157 -1.14 -1.38 8.23
C TYR A 157 -2.16 -0.27 7.95
N CYS A 158 -2.65 -0.21 6.72
CA CYS A 158 -3.85 0.52 6.35
C CYS A 158 -4.87 -0.42 5.68
N ILE A 159 -6.13 -0.01 5.65
CA ILE A 159 -7.20 -0.70 4.93
C ILE A 159 -7.75 0.29 3.91
N THR A 160 -7.86 -0.13 2.66
CA THR A 160 -8.36 0.69 1.57
C THR A 160 -9.43 -0.05 0.77
N GLU A 161 -10.29 0.71 0.10
CA GLU A 161 -11.27 0.23 -0.86
C GLU A 161 -11.00 0.96 -2.18
N VAL A 162 -10.89 0.21 -3.26
CA VAL A 162 -10.51 0.75 -4.57
C VAL A 162 -11.70 0.61 -5.53
N GLY A 163 -12.17 1.75 -6.04
CA GLY A 163 -13.23 1.84 -7.04
C GLY A 163 -14.45 0.95 -6.72
N ASP A 164 -14.78 0.06 -7.65
CA ASP A 164 -15.86 -0.92 -7.54
C ASP A 164 -15.35 -2.35 -7.30
N PHE A 165 -14.09 -2.52 -6.91
CA PHE A 165 -13.49 -3.82 -6.58
C PHE A 165 -14.31 -4.60 -5.54
N GLY A 166 -15.03 -3.86 -4.68
CA GLY A 166 -16.11 -4.41 -3.85
C GLY A 166 -15.64 -5.23 -2.65
N MET A 167 -14.34 -5.24 -2.35
CA MET A 167 -13.78 -5.86 -1.16
C MET A 167 -12.64 -5.01 -0.57
N PRO A 168 -12.51 -4.96 0.77
CA PRO A 168 -11.43 -4.24 1.42
C PRO A 168 -10.07 -4.92 1.17
N ILE A 169 -9.06 -4.10 0.91
CA ILE A 169 -7.67 -4.49 0.76
C ILE A 169 -6.94 -4.02 2.01
N ILE A 170 -6.26 -4.95 2.71
CA ILE A 170 -5.38 -4.59 3.82
C ILE A 170 -3.92 -4.60 3.34
N ILE A 171 -3.19 -3.54 3.63
CA ILE A 171 -1.80 -3.35 3.24
C ILE A 171 -0.99 -3.17 4.51
N TYR A 172 0.02 -4.00 4.73
CA TYR A 172 0.90 -3.89 5.89
C TYR A 172 2.35 -3.71 5.47
N GLY A 173 3.09 -2.96 6.28
CA GLY A 173 4.48 -2.61 6.01
C GLY A 173 5.47 -3.48 6.76
N LEU A 174 6.62 -3.80 6.15
CA LEU A 174 7.76 -4.41 6.84
C LEU A 174 9.07 -3.73 6.42
N THR A 175 9.90 -3.42 7.41
CA THR A 175 11.20 -2.76 7.23
C THR A 175 12.34 -3.70 7.64
N THR A 176 13.45 -3.68 6.91
CA THR A 176 14.62 -4.53 7.19
C THR A 176 15.15 -4.37 8.62
N PRO A 177 15.32 -5.46 9.38
CA PRO A 177 15.99 -5.42 10.69
C PRO A 177 17.46 -5.01 10.64
N ASN A 178 18.05 -4.98 9.44
CA ASN A 178 19.41 -4.51 9.24
C ASN A 178 19.50 -2.98 9.17
N THR A 179 18.38 -2.24 9.28
CA THR A 179 18.38 -0.77 9.25
C THR A 179 19.46 -0.14 10.14
N PRO A 180 19.65 -0.55 11.43
CA PRO A 180 20.68 0.04 12.29
C PRO A 180 22.13 -0.13 11.80
N VAL A 181 22.39 -1.07 10.87
CA VAL A 181 23.72 -1.24 10.25
C VAL A 181 23.78 -0.72 8.81
N GLN A 182 22.65 -0.29 8.24
CA GLN A 182 22.54 0.27 6.89
C GLN A 182 22.44 1.81 6.90
N THR A 183 21.98 2.40 8.00
CA THR A 183 22.06 3.84 8.28
C THR A 183 23.04 4.11 9.44
N ASN A 184 23.16 5.36 9.88
CA ASN A 184 23.87 5.67 11.12
C ASN A 184 23.05 5.14 12.33
N PRO A 185 23.61 4.28 13.21
CA PRO A 185 22.89 3.77 14.38
C PRO A 185 22.25 4.87 15.25
N ASP A 186 22.89 6.04 15.34
CA ASP A 186 22.38 7.19 16.10
C ASP A 186 21.04 7.71 15.54
N ASN A 187 20.78 7.51 14.24
CA ASN A 187 19.54 7.93 13.60
C ASN A 187 18.33 7.08 14.00
N VAL A 188 18.55 5.90 14.58
CA VAL A 188 17.50 4.93 14.95
C VAL A 188 17.57 4.54 16.43
N GLU A 189 18.23 5.37 17.25
CA GLU A 189 18.27 5.17 18.70
C GLU A 189 16.85 5.09 19.28
N GLY A 190 16.61 4.09 20.14
CA GLY A 190 15.29 3.86 20.72
C GLY A 190 14.28 3.14 19.82
N LEU A 191 14.69 2.69 18.63
CA LEU A 191 13.88 1.83 17.76
C LEU A 191 14.31 0.37 17.84
N ILE A 192 13.34 -0.54 17.94
CA ILE A 192 13.54 -1.98 17.88
C ILE A 192 12.97 -2.50 16.56
N PHE A 193 13.82 -3.10 15.73
CA PHE A 193 13.39 -3.72 14.47
C PHE A 193 13.21 -5.22 14.68
N ASN A 194 11.95 -5.66 14.79
CA ASN A 194 11.55 -7.03 15.04
C ASN A 194 11.68 -7.93 13.80
N ASP A 195 11.70 -9.24 14.04
CA ASP A 195 11.68 -10.26 12.99
C ASP A 195 10.44 -10.09 12.07
N PRO A 196 10.64 -9.77 10.78
CA PRO A 196 9.54 -9.49 9.88
C PRO A 196 8.69 -10.74 9.60
N VAL A 197 9.27 -11.94 9.66
CA VAL A 197 8.56 -13.20 9.40
C VAL A 197 7.57 -13.50 10.53
N GLY A 198 8.00 -13.41 11.79
CA GLY A 198 7.16 -13.60 12.96
C GLY A 198 6.03 -12.57 13.02
N VAL A 199 6.34 -11.29 12.80
CA VAL A 199 5.34 -10.21 12.76
C VAL A 199 4.32 -10.45 11.64
N SER A 200 4.78 -10.70 10.42
CA SER A 200 3.91 -10.99 9.27
C SER A 200 2.97 -12.17 9.52
N THR A 201 3.50 -13.26 10.06
CA THR A 201 2.72 -14.47 10.36
C THR A 201 1.59 -14.16 11.33
N GLY A 202 1.88 -13.45 12.43
CA GLY A 202 0.89 -13.07 13.43
C GLY A 202 -0.21 -12.16 12.87
N LEU A 203 0.15 -11.20 12.02
CA LEU A 203 -0.81 -10.31 11.35
C LEU A 203 -1.73 -11.09 10.40
N ILE A 204 -1.17 -11.92 9.52
CA ILE A 204 -1.93 -12.70 8.54
C ILE A 204 -2.89 -13.67 9.23
N GLU A 205 -2.46 -14.34 10.30
CA GLU A 205 -3.33 -15.23 11.06
C GLU A 205 -4.58 -14.53 11.62
N GLY A 206 -4.44 -13.26 12.02
CA GLY A 206 -5.56 -12.45 12.49
C GLY A 206 -6.49 -11.94 11.38
N TRP A 207 -6.03 -11.93 10.12
CA TRP A 207 -6.73 -11.27 9.01
C TRP A 207 -7.26 -12.23 7.94
N LYS A 208 -6.67 -13.40 7.76
CA LYS A 208 -6.97 -14.34 6.66
C LYS A 208 -8.44 -14.73 6.54
N ASP A 209 -9.20 -14.72 7.64
CA ASP A 209 -10.63 -15.07 7.66
C ASP A 209 -11.55 -13.85 7.42
N ARG A 210 -11.01 -12.62 7.39
CA ARG A 210 -11.75 -11.35 7.30
C ARG A 210 -11.42 -10.54 6.05
N TYR A 211 -10.18 -10.61 5.58
CA TYR A 211 -9.69 -9.83 4.45
C TYR A 211 -9.27 -10.77 3.32
N PRO A 212 -9.96 -10.74 2.17
CA PRO A 212 -9.66 -11.62 1.04
C PRO A 212 -8.39 -11.21 0.30
N VAL A 213 -7.99 -9.94 0.38
CA VAL A 213 -6.76 -9.40 -0.21
C VAL A 213 -5.91 -8.79 0.88
N ILE A 214 -4.74 -9.39 1.09
CA ILE A 214 -3.72 -8.96 2.05
C ILE A 214 -2.44 -8.70 1.25
N ILE A 215 -1.96 -7.46 1.26
CA ILE A 215 -0.75 -7.04 0.56
C ILE A 215 0.36 -6.81 1.60
N ALA A 216 1.47 -7.53 1.44
CA ALA A 216 2.71 -7.25 2.13
C ALA A 216 3.49 -6.22 1.28
N LEU A 217 3.60 -4.99 1.77
CA LEU A 217 4.50 -4.00 1.21
C LEU A 217 5.79 -4.04 2.04
N THR A 218 6.93 -4.32 1.43
CA THR A 218 8.12 -4.69 2.20
C THR A 218 9.39 -4.04 1.66
N HIS A 219 10.22 -3.55 2.56
CA HIS A 219 11.58 -3.12 2.29
C HIS A 219 12.56 -4.07 2.98
N LEU A 220 12.67 -5.30 2.46
CA LEU A 220 13.46 -6.39 3.04
C LEU A 220 14.60 -6.90 2.16
N GLY A 221 14.66 -6.47 0.90
CA GLY A 221 15.52 -7.09 -0.12
C GLY A 221 15.06 -8.49 -0.53
N LEU A 222 15.59 -8.99 -1.65
CA LEU A 222 15.38 -10.36 -2.14
C LEU A 222 16.60 -11.24 -1.88
#